data_AF-A0A8T5GIW6-F1
#
_entry.id   AF-A0A8T5GIW6-F1
#
_cell.length_a   1.000
_cell.length_b   1.000
_cell.length_c   1.000
_cell.angle_alpha   90.00
_cell.angle_beta   90.00
_cell.angle_gamma   90.00
#
_symmetry.space_group_name_H-M   'P 1'
#
loop_
_entity.id
_entity.type
_entity.pdbx_description
1 polymer ?
#
loop_
_entity_poly.entity_id
_entity_poly.type
_entity_poly.pdbx_seq_one_letter_code
_entity_poly.pdbx_strand_id
1 'polypeptide(L)'
;MTDEANVKGSPRQSERFAQVEDELRKEDTLVELLKEQWVGMTAMAGMFVVTIALASFIRPYYDVGELKAFGSSGASQVRYVAIELFAIFMFTALIILLAKYKKDYIIKYGMMVVLTLALLYSTIPLAHVALLDFDPVPFEMDQQDTIDGDYLGAWGDDGFVTATLIREDVGMNVTVSAWSVSSGMEEPVWTMTHNHSLNEPDSRLRMATSDDVLTFTSGPWVWTVDALTGELIQSYACFEVDENGMEQPITSMITGCALAVKTSDAMYLFNTASEVIRFNTFEEYPGNLTYQAKWYVPSIDFKNGILHAELLSDTLLFLATPSATGVLHLDEYGSVNDPLTPQIGNDIRMAYLQNSTSGFTSTAVGISPFAASNASFLPDDQRMLILGEENGDITGIEWNGSAVSSEEFVIQDRMMLNSLVESVSSVQIIDWDANGYSDLVVTGENNAYFLYGTSLANVGSFPVSADSTLTLLSAEPNAEQLLSLT
;
A
#
# COMPACT_ATOMS: atom_id res chain seq x y z
N MET A 1 -70.59 -92.93 -17.17
CA MET A 1 -71.41 -92.85 -15.96
C MET A 1 -70.48 -92.50 -14.81
N THR A 2 -70.68 -91.28 -14.27
CA THR A 2 -70.48 -90.81 -12.87
C THR A 2 -69.12 -91.01 -12.20
N ASP A 3 -68.58 -90.13 -11.37
CA ASP A 3 -68.64 -88.67 -11.10
C ASP A 3 -67.58 -88.46 -9.98
N GLU A 4 -66.87 -87.33 -9.98
CA GLU A 4 -66.30 -86.55 -8.83
C GLU A 4 -65.47 -87.28 -7.73
N ALA A 5 -64.33 -86.82 -7.19
CA ALA A 5 -63.82 -85.50 -6.80
C ALA A 5 -62.27 -85.60 -6.56
N ASN A 6 -61.41 -84.66 -6.99
CA ASN A 6 -60.97 -83.41 -6.29
C ASN A 6 -60.22 -83.71 -4.96
N VAL A 7 -58.98 -83.30 -4.65
CA VAL A 7 -58.37 -81.95 -4.66
C VAL A 7 -56.83 -82.03 -4.39
N LYS A 8 -56.03 -81.29 -5.20
CA LYS A 8 -54.83 -80.42 -4.96
C LYS A 8 -53.74 -80.82 -3.93
N GLY A 9 -52.45 -80.56 -4.13
CA GLY A 9 -51.76 -79.62 -5.02
C GLY A 9 -50.23 -79.80 -5.00
N SER A 10 -49.56 -79.13 -5.93
CA SER A 10 -48.15 -79.26 -6.32
C SER A 10 -47.14 -78.70 -5.28
N PRO A 11 -45.82 -78.85 -5.52
CA PRO A 11 -45.17 -77.78 -6.29
C PRO A 11 -44.22 -78.27 -7.39
N ARG A 12 -44.38 -77.64 -8.56
CA ARG A 12 -43.41 -77.54 -9.65
C ARG A 12 -42.23 -76.66 -9.20
N GLN A 13 -41.31 -77.20 -8.40
CA GLN A 13 -40.13 -76.44 -7.94
C GLN A 13 -38.78 -77.10 -8.24
N SER A 14 -38.66 -78.36 -8.67
CA SER A 14 -37.32 -78.96 -8.80
C SER A 14 -36.55 -78.57 -10.08
N GLU A 15 -37.22 -78.46 -11.23
CA GLU A 15 -36.52 -78.22 -12.51
C GLU A 15 -36.01 -76.78 -12.66
N ARG A 16 -36.73 -75.81 -12.10
CA ARG A 16 -36.33 -74.39 -12.12
C ARG A 16 -35.16 -74.14 -11.16
N PHE A 17 -35.10 -74.87 -10.05
CA PHE A 17 -33.99 -74.79 -9.11
C PHE A 17 -32.74 -75.47 -9.66
N ALA A 18 -32.87 -76.60 -10.38
CA ALA A 18 -31.73 -77.24 -11.06
C ALA A 18 -31.15 -76.38 -12.20
N GLN A 19 -31.99 -75.63 -12.94
CA GLN A 19 -31.50 -74.63 -13.91
C GLN A 19 -30.83 -73.44 -13.24
N VAL A 20 -31.33 -72.99 -12.09
CA VAL A 20 -30.70 -71.93 -11.29
C VAL A 20 -29.39 -72.41 -10.67
N GLU A 21 -29.26 -73.68 -10.28
CA GLU A 21 -28.02 -74.28 -9.77
C GLU A 21 -26.94 -74.44 -10.85
N ASP A 22 -27.33 -74.72 -12.10
CA ASP A 22 -26.42 -74.70 -13.26
C ASP A 22 -26.06 -73.27 -13.73
N GLU A 23 -26.91 -72.27 -13.48
CA GLU A 23 -26.58 -70.84 -13.59
C GLU A 23 -25.66 -70.35 -12.46
N LEU A 24 -25.82 -70.87 -11.23
CA LEU A 24 -24.93 -70.59 -10.09
C LEU A 24 -23.54 -71.25 -10.28
N ARG A 25 -23.46 -72.39 -10.97
CA ARG A 25 -22.15 -72.98 -11.35
C ARG A 25 -21.43 -72.18 -12.45
N LYS A 26 -22.13 -71.26 -13.12
CA LYS A 26 -21.54 -70.20 -13.95
C LYS A 26 -21.07 -68.97 -13.15
N GLU A 27 -21.46 -68.83 -11.88
CA GLU A 27 -20.96 -67.77 -10.99
C GLU A 27 -19.52 -68.02 -10.51
N ASP A 28 -19.09 -69.28 -10.38
CA ASP A 28 -17.66 -69.59 -10.17
C ASP A 28 -16.81 -69.12 -11.37
N THR A 29 -17.40 -69.14 -12.58
CA THR A 29 -16.77 -68.54 -13.77
C THR A 29 -16.81 -67.01 -13.73
N LEU A 30 -17.81 -66.38 -13.11
CA LEU A 30 -17.84 -64.92 -12.89
C LEU A 30 -16.78 -64.45 -11.89
N VAL A 31 -16.52 -65.22 -10.81
CA VAL A 31 -15.45 -64.89 -9.85
C VAL A 31 -14.07 -65.12 -10.49
N GLU A 32 -13.90 -66.15 -11.30
CA GLU A 32 -12.65 -66.40 -12.04
C GLU A 32 -12.42 -65.33 -13.13
N LEU A 33 -13.47 -64.92 -13.84
CA LEU A 33 -13.47 -63.80 -14.80
C LEU A 33 -13.24 -62.44 -14.12
N LEU A 34 -13.84 -62.19 -12.95
CA LEU A 34 -13.60 -61.00 -12.14
C LEU A 34 -12.16 -60.99 -11.60
N LYS A 35 -11.60 -62.14 -11.25
CA LYS A 35 -10.20 -62.27 -10.80
C LYS A 35 -9.21 -62.02 -11.93
N GLU A 36 -9.49 -62.48 -13.15
CA GLU A 36 -8.72 -62.13 -14.34
C GLU A 36 -8.84 -60.65 -14.71
N GLN A 37 -10.01 -60.05 -14.52
CA GLN A 37 -10.27 -58.65 -14.89
C GLN A 37 -9.92 -57.62 -13.80
N TRP A 38 -9.80 -58.04 -12.53
CA TRP A 38 -9.48 -57.16 -11.41
C TRP A 38 -8.08 -56.60 -11.50
N VAL A 39 -7.11 -57.35 -12.04
CA VAL A 39 -5.75 -56.84 -12.30
C VAL A 39 -5.79 -55.69 -13.31
N GLY A 40 -6.59 -55.82 -14.37
CA GLY A 40 -6.76 -54.77 -15.38
C GLY A 40 -7.51 -53.53 -14.85
N MET A 41 -8.60 -53.73 -14.10
CA MET A 41 -9.34 -52.63 -13.46
C MET A 41 -8.51 -51.91 -12.39
N THR A 42 -7.74 -52.65 -11.59
CA THR A 42 -6.87 -52.09 -10.56
C THR A 42 -5.69 -51.33 -11.17
N ALA A 43 -5.13 -51.81 -12.29
CA ALA A 43 -4.08 -51.08 -13.01
C ALA A 43 -4.57 -49.73 -13.55
N MET A 44 -5.79 -49.67 -14.11
CA MET A 44 -6.37 -48.43 -14.59
C MET A 44 -6.66 -47.44 -13.43
N ALA A 45 -7.23 -47.94 -12.33
CA ALA A 45 -7.44 -47.13 -11.13
C ALA A 45 -6.11 -46.65 -10.52
N GLY A 46 -5.09 -47.50 -10.51
CA GLY A 46 -3.75 -47.16 -10.03
C GLY A 46 -3.10 -46.05 -10.85
N MET A 47 -3.19 -46.12 -12.19
CA MET A 47 -2.69 -45.05 -13.05
C MET A 47 -3.40 -43.72 -12.76
N PHE A 48 -4.72 -43.73 -12.58
CA PHE A 48 -5.50 -42.54 -12.24
C PHE A 48 -5.05 -41.89 -10.93
N VAL A 49 -4.90 -42.68 -9.87
CA VAL A 49 -4.45 -42.18 -8.56
C VAL A 49 -3.03 -41.62 -8.64
N VAL A 50 -2.11 -42.32 -9.33
CA VAL A 50 -0.73 -41.85 -9.51
C VAL A 50 -0.69 -40.55 -10.31
N THR A 51 -1.50 -40.41 -11.36
CA THR A 51 -1.56 -39.17 -12.14
C THR A 51 -2.08 -38.00 -11.30
N ILE A 52 -3.11 -38.20 -10.46
CA ILE A 52 -3.60 -37.16 -9.55
C ILE A 52 -2.53 -36.79 -8.52
N ALA A 53 -1.88 -37.77 -7.90
CA ALA A 53 -0.84 -37.53 -6.92
C ALA A 53 0.33 -36.75 -7.53
N LEU A 54 0.77 -37.14 -8.73
CA LEU A 54 1.88 -36.49 -9.43
C LEU A 54 1.49 -35.08 -9.92
N ALA A 55 0.24 -34.88 -10.36
CA ALA A 55 -0.27 -33.55 -10.70
C ALA A 55 -0.37 -32.63 -9.47
N SER A 56 -0.87 -33.16 -8.34
CA SER A 56 -0.91 -32.42 -7.07
C SER A 56 0.47 -32.07 -6.56
N PHE A 57 1.45 -32.95 -6.78
CA PHE A 57 2.83 -32.74 -6.36
C PHE A 57 3.54 -31.67 -7.19
N ILE A 58 3.35 -31.63 -8.52
CA ILE A 58 4.00 -30.64 -9.38
C ILE A 58 3.32 -29.26 -9.32
N ARG A 59 2.08 -29.19 -8.82
CA ARG A 59 1.26 -27.97 -8.77
C ARG A 59 1.99 -26.71 -8.24
N PRO A 60 2.76 -26.75 -7.13
CA PRO A 60 3.40 -25.55 -6.59
C PRO A 60 4.32 -24.84 -7.58
N TYR A 61 5.07 -25.58 -8.40
CA TYR A 61 5.95 -25.01 -9.42
C TYR A 61 5.23 -24.14 -10.44
N TYR A 62 4.00 -24.51 -10.82
CA TYR A 62 3.20 -23.75 -11.77
C TYR A 62 2.39 -22.62 -11.11
N ASP A 63 2.24 -22.64 -9.78
CA ASP A 63 1.52 -21.61 -9.03
C ASP A 63 2.42 -20.41 -8.69
N VAL A 64 3.74 -20.60 -8.49
CA VAL A 64 4.69 -19.53 -8.11
C VAL A 64 5.16 -18.65 -9.29
N GLY A 65 5.21 -19.19 -10.52
CA GLY A 65 5.76 -18.49 -11.69
C GLY A 65 4.75 -17.93 -12.68
N GLU A 66 3.45 -17.88 -12.34
CA GLU A 66 2.35 -17.57 -13.26
C GLU A 66 2.42 -18.32 -14.62
N LEU A 67 3.03 -19.51 -14.66
CA LEU A 67 3.23 -20.30 -15.89
C LEU A 67 1.92 -20.92 -16.42
N LYS A 68 0.77 -20.51 -15.89
CA LYS A 68 -0.56 -20.85 -16.39
C LYS A 68 -0.76 -20.11 -17.71
N ALA A 69 -1.08 -20.84 -18.77
CA ALA A 69 -1.38 -20.26 -20.08
C ALA A 69 -2.48 -19.18 -20.08
N PHE A 70 -3.27 -19.08 -18.99
CA PHE A 70 -4.32 -18.09 -18.80
C PHE A 70 -4.28 -17.35 -17.45
N GLY A 71 -3.17 -17.39 -16.70
CA GLY A 71 -3.01 -16.69 -15.41
C GLY A 71 -3.86 -17.25 -14.26
N SER A 72 -3.81 -16.59 -13.09
CA SER A 72 -4.49 -17.00 -11.84
C SER A 72 -6.02 -17.04 -11.95
N SER A 73 -6.60 -16.24 -12.85
CA SER A 73 -8.06 -16.11 -13.08
C SER A 73 -8.59 -16.81 -14.35
N GLY A 74 -7.74 -17.51 -15.10
CA GLY A 74 -8.06 -18.00 -16.46
C GLY A 74 -8.87 -19.29 -16.55
N ALA A 75 -8.93 -20.11 -15.49
CA ALA A 75 -9.57 -21.43 -15.58
C ALA A 75 -11.12 -21.39 -15.48
N SER A 76 -11.70 -20.27 -15.02
CA SER A 76 -13.15 -20.17 -14.76
C SER A 76 -13.94 -19.44 -15.86
N GLN A 77 -13.27 -18.76 -16.81
CA GLN A 77 -13.98 -18.06 -17.87
C GLN A 77 -14.27 -18.98 -19.06
N VAL A 78 -15.55 -19.05 -19.45
CA VAL A 78 -16.04 -19.83 -20.60
C VAL A 78 -15.26 -19.55 -21.89
N ARG A 79 -14.73 -18.32 -22.04
CA ARG A 79 -13.89 -17.91 -23.18
C ARG A 79 -12.62 -18.75 -23.32
N TYR A 80 -11.92 -19.03 -22.22
CA TYR A 80 -10.66 -19.76 -22.26
C TYR A 80 -10.87 -21.25 -22.52
N VAL A 81 -11.94 -21.83 -21.97
CA VAL A 81 -12.36 -23.21 -22.26
C VAL A 81 -12.67 -23.40 -23.75
N ALA A 82 -13.33 -22.42 -24.39
CA ALA A 82 -13.63 -22.47 -25.82
C ALA A 82 -12.36 -22.42 -26.70
N ILE A 83 -11.36 -21.63 -26.29
CA ILE A 83 -10.08 -21.51 -27.00
C ILE A 83 -9.28 -22.81 -26.90
N GLU A 84 -9.22 -23.42 -25.71
CA GLU A 84 -8.54 -24.71 -25.49
C GLU A 84 -9.15 -25.82 -26.36
N LEU A 85 -10.49 -25.92 -26.35
CA LEU A 85 -11.21 -26.91 -27.14
C LEU A 85 -11.01 -26.70 -28.65
N PHE A 86 -10.96 -25.45 -29.11
CA PHE A 86 -10.61 -25.13 -30.50
C PHE A 86 -9.18 -25.56 -30.86
N ALA A 87 -8.20 -25.34 -29.98
CA ALA A 87 -6.81 -25.75 -30.20
C ALA A 87 -6.67 -27.27 -30.34
N ILE A 88 -7.39 -28.06 -29.53
CA ILE A 88 -7.42 -29.52 -29.64
C ILE A 88 -7.99 -29.96 -30.99
N PHE A 89 -9.08 -29.33 -31.45
CA PHE A 89 -9.64 -29.62 -32.78
C PHE A 89 -8.68 -29.26 -33.92
N MET A 90 -7.97 -28.14 -33.80
CA MET A 90 -6.98 -27.74 -34.78
C MET A 90 -5.81 -28.73 -34.83
N PHE A 91 -5.30 -29.15 -33.67
CA PHE A 91 -4.23 -30.13 -33.56
C PHE A 91 -4.63 -31.50 -34.14
N THR A 92 -5.82 -32.00 -33.79
CA THR A 92 -6.34 -33.27 -34.32
C THR A 92 -6.58 -33.22 -35.82
N ALA A 93 -7.14 -32.12 -36.35
CA ALA A 93 -7.30 -31.92 -37.78
C ALA A 93 -5.95 -31.90 -38.53
N LEU A 94 -4.93 -31.28 -37.94
CA LEU A 94 -3.57 -31.24 -38.50
C LEU A 94 -2.94 -32.63 -38.57
N ILE A 95 -3.10 -33.45 -37.52
CA ILE A 95 -2.62 -34.85 -37.54
C ILE A 95 -3.34 -35.66 -38.61
N ILE A 96 -4.67 -35.55 -38.71
CA ILE A 96 -5.46 -36.28 -39.72
C ILE A 96 -5.06 -35.84 -41.14
N LEU A 97 -4.81 -34.55 -41.35
CA LEU A 97 -4.35 -34.00 -42.62
C LEU A 97 -2.97 -34.58 -43.00
N LEU A 98 -2.02 -34.59 -42.06
CA LEU A 98 -0.68 -35.18 -42.27
C LEU A 98 -0.76 -36.68 -42.58
N ALA A 99 -1.66 -37.41 -41.90
CA ALA A 99 -1.90 -38.84 -42.16
C ALA A 99 -2.49 -39.07 -43.55
N LYS A 100 -3.45 -38.23 -44.00
CA LYS A 100 -4.04 -38.32 -45.34
C LYS A 100 -3.01 -38.08 -46.45
N TYR A 101 -2.03 -37.22 -46.22
CA TYR A 101 -0.94 -36.94 -47.17
C TYR A 101 0.20 -37.99 -47.14
N LYS A 102 0.06 -39.09 -46.38
CA LYS A 102 1.06 -40.17 -46.24
C LYS A 102 2.46 -39.66 -45.90
N LYS A 103 2.56 -38.59 -45.12
CA LYS A 103 3.84 -38.02 -44.68
C LYS A 103 4.32 -38.71 -43.40
N ASP A 104 4.48 -40.03 -43.46
CA ASP A 104 4.78 -40.90 -42.30
C ASP A 104 6.07 -40.49 -41.58
N TYR A 105 7.04 -39.96 -42.33
CA TYR A 105 8.29 -39.40 -41.77
C TYR A 105 8.02 -38.20 -40.85
N ILE A 106 7.18 -37.25 -41.26
CA ILE A 106 6.87 -36.06 -40.45
C ILE A 106 6.05 -36.44 -39.22
N ILE A 107 5.17 -37.42 -39.32
CA ILE A 107 4.41 -37.92 -38.16
C ILE A 107 5.36 -38.56 -37.15
N LYS A 108 6.26 -39.44 -37.59
CA LYS A 108 7.19 -40.15 -36.71
C LYS A 108 8.15 -39.19 -35.99
N TYR A 109 8.81 -38.30 -36.73
CA TYR A 109 9.75 -37.35 -36.13
C TYR A 109 9.04 -36.23 -35.37
N GLY A 110 7.91 -35.74 -35.87
CA GLY A 110 7.10 -34.72 -35.20
C GLY A 110 6.57 -35.20 -33.84
N MET A 111 6.02 -36.41 -33.78
CA MET A 111 5.57 -36.99 -32.51
C MET A 111 6.73 -37.24 -31.54
N MET A 112 7.90 -37.67 -32.02
CA MET A 112 9.09 -37.78 -31.15
C MET A 112 9.50 -36.44 -30.55
N VAL A 113 9.51 -35.37 -31.34
CA VAL A 113 9.83 -34.03 -30.85
C VAL A 113 8.80 -33.56 -29.82
N VAL A 114 7.51 -33.70 -30.09
CA VAL A 114 6.44 -33.34 -29.16
C VAL A 114 6.54 -34.14 -27.86
N LEU A 115 6.77 -35.45 -27.93
CA LEU A 115 6.95 -36.29 -26.75
C LEU A 115 8.20 -35.94 -25.95
N THR A 116 9.30 -35.56 -26.63
CA THR A 116 10.54 -35.16 -25.97
C THR A 116 10.36 -33.82 -25.25
N LEU A 117 9.69 -32.85 -25.89
CA LEU A 117 9.32 -31.59 -25.25
C LEU A 117 8.39 -31.82 -24.08
N ALA A 118 7.33 -32.63 -24.24
CA ALA A 118 6.42 -32.96 -23.15
C ALA A 118 7.15 -33.63 -21.97
N LEU A 119 8.11 -34.51 -22.25
CA LEU A 119 8.94 -35.12 -21.21
C LEU A 119 9.77 -34.06 -20.50
N LEU A 120 10.51 -33.20 -21.21
CA LEU A 120 11.29 -32.10 -20.61
C LEU A 120 10.43 -31.17 -19.77
N TYR A 121 9.27 -30.74 -20.29
CA TYR A 121 8.33 -29.86 -19.60
C TYR A 121 7.61 -30.53 -18.42
N SER A 122 7.71 -31.86 -18.25
CA SER A 122 7.21 -32.56 -17.07
C SER A 122 8.31 -32.92 -16.06
N THR A 123 9.52 -33.24 -16.54
CA THR A 123 10.64 -33.65 -15.67
C THR A 123 11.35 -32.47 -15.02
N ILE A 124 11.49 -31.34 -15.71
CA ILE A 124 12.12 -30.14 -15.14
C ILE A 124 11.34 -29.62 -13.92
N PRO A 125 10.01 -29.40 -14.00
CA PRO A 125 9.21 -29.02 -12.84
C PRO A 125 9.27 -30.04 -11.72
N LEU A 126 9.17 -31.34 -12.05
CA LEU A 126 9.24 -32.41 -11.06
C LEU A 126 10.58 -32.42 -10.31
N ALA A 127 11.69 -32.21 -11.03
CA ALA A 127 13.01 -32.11 -10.43
C ALA A 127 13.16 -30.85 -9.57
N HIS A 128 12.58 -29.72 -9.99
CA HIS A 128 12.58 -28.51 -9.18
C HIS A 128 11.82 -28.71 -7.88
N VAL A 129 10.59 -29.23 -7.91
CA VAL A 129 9.78 -29.49 -6.70
C VAL A 129 10.41 -30.52 -5.79
N ALA A 130 11.11 -31.51 -6.34
CA ALA A 130 11.78 -32.53 -5.53
C ALA A 130 13.07 -32.04 -4.85
N LEU A 131 13.71 -30.96 -5.34
CA LEU A 131 15.02 -30.50 -4.89
C LEU A 131 14.98 -29.14 -4.17
N LEU A 132 14.02 -28.29 -4.49
CA LEU A 132 13.84 -26.98 -3.88
C LEU A 132 12.66 -27.06 -2.91
N ASP A 133 12.88 -26.57 -1.70
CA ASP A 133 11.79 -26.32 -0.77
C ASP A 133 11.03 -25.09 -1.29
N PHE A 134 9.78 -25.30 -1.70
CA PHE A 134 8.92 -24.23 -2.23
C PHE A 134 8.02 -23.64 -1.15
N ASP A 135 8.12 -24.11 0.10
CA ASP A 135 7.47 -23.41 1.19
C ASP A 135 8.18 -22.07 1.35
N PRO A 136 7.56 -20.93 0.94
CA PRO A 136 8.15 -19.65 1.26
C PRO A 136 8.21 -19.61 2.78
N VAL A 137 9.39 -19.38 3.34
CA VAL A 137 9.49 -19.05 4.75
C VAL A 137 8.59 -17.82 4.93
N PRO A 138 7.54 -17.90 5.77
CA PRO A 138 6.68 -16.76 5.99
C PRO A 138 7.54 -15.60 6.49
N PHE A 139 7.29 -14.41 5.95
CA PHE A 139 7.94 -13.21 6.47
C PHE A 139 7.55 -13.05 7.94
N GLU A 140 8.54 -12.94 8.82
CA GLU A 140 8.38 -12.69 10.24
C GLU A 140 9.17 -11.43 10.59
N MET A 141 8.62 -10.62 11.50
CA MET A 141 9.33 -9.46 12.02
C MET A 141 10.47 -9.94 12.93
N ASP A 142 11.71 -9.69 12.51
CA ASP A 142 12.90 -10.22 13.17
C ASP A 142 13.24 -9.50 14.49
N GLN A 143 12.92 -8.20 14.58
CA GLN A 143 13.28 -7.35 15.72
C GLN A 143 12.10 -6.47 16.15
N GLN A 144 12.04 -6.20 17.45
CA GLN A 144 11.09 -5.28 18.06
C GLN A 144 11.82 -4.45 19.10
N ASP A 145 11.89 -3.15 18.85
CA ASP A 145 12.49 -2.16 19.73
C ASP A 145 11.48 -1.09 20.13
N THR A 146 11.78 -0.38 21.21
CA THR A 146 10.96 0.72 21.72
C THR A 146 11.73 2.03 21.57
N ILE A 147 11.16 2.96 20.82
CA ILE A 147 11.69 4.32 20.67
C ILE A 147 10.84 5.25 21.55
N ASP A 148 11.50 6.02 22.41
CA ASP A 148 10.82 7.00 23.23
C ASP A 148 10.36 8.21 22.39
N GLY A 149 9.11 8.63 22.63
CA GLY A 149 8.55 9.87 22.09
C GLY A 149 7.28 9.69 21.28
N ASP A 150 6.61 10.81 21.03
CA ASP A 150 5.43 10.89 20.17
C ASP A 150 5.86 11.01 18.71
N TYR A 151 5.21 10.25 17.83
CA TYR A 151 5.39 10.36 16.38
C TYR A 151 4.86 11.71 15.86
N LEU A 152 5.67 12.42 15.08
CA LEU A 152 5.30 13.70 14.48
C LEU A 152 4.95 13.62 13.00
N GLY A 153 5.61 12.74 12.24
CA GLY A 153 5.44 12.62 10.79
C GLY A 153 6.60 11.90 10.12
N ALA A 154 6.41 11.56 8.84
CA ALA A 154 7.46 11.02 7.99
C ALA A 154 8.43 12.14 7.54
N TRP A 155 9.67 11.77 7.26
CA TRP A 155 10.74 12.68 6.82
C TRP A 155 11.63 11.96 5.80
N GLY A 156 11.86 12.60 4.65
CA GLY A 156 12.55 11.94 3.53
C GLY A 156 11.78 10.72 3.01
N ASP A 157 12.49 9.82 2.33
CA ASP A 157 11.87 8.64 1.71
C ASP A 157 11.63 7.49 2.72
N ASP A 158 12.53 7.35 3.70
CA ASP A 158 12.56 6.22 4.64
C ASP A 158 12.74 6.64 6.10
N GLY A 159 12.49 7.90 6.43
CA GLY A 159 12.66 8.46 7.76
C GLY A 159 11.36 8.89 8.44
N PHE A 160 11.46 9.10 9.74
CA PHE A 160 10.40 9.66 10.57
C PHE A 160 10.97 10.46 11.74
N VAL A 161 10.13 11.33 12.30
CA VAL A 161 10.53 12.22 13.40
C VAL A 161 9.70 11.92 14.65
N THR A 162 10.37 11.85 15.79
CA THR A 162 9.75 11.73 17.12
C THR A 162 10.07 12.92 18.00
N ALA A 163 9.22 13.17 18.99
CA ALA A 163 9.46 14.20 20.00
C ALA A 163 9.23 13.68 21.42
N THR A 164 10.13 14.06 22.32
CA THR A 164 10.04 13.76 23.75
C THR A 164 10.01 15.04 24.56
N LEU A 165 9.03 15.17 25.45
CA LEU A 165 8.93 16.30 26.37
C LEU A 165 9.66 15.96 27.67
N ILE A 166 10.69 16.75 28.00
CA ILE A 166 11.51 16.59 29.19
C ILE A 166 11.22 17.74 30.14
N ARG A 167 10.66 17.42 31.31
CA ARG A 167 10.43 18.39 32.38
C ARG A 167 11.67 18.46 33.27
N GLU A 168 12.27 19.64 33.35
CA GLU A 168 13.38 19.95 34.25
C GLU A 168 12.91 20.80 35.45
N ASP A 169 13.77 21.00 36.44
CA ASP A 169 13.43 21.74 37.68
C ASP A 169 13.07 23.21 37.44
N VAL A 170 13.56 23.82 36.34
CA VAL A 170 13.43 25.27 36.04
C VAL A 170 12.84 25.53 34.64
N GLY A 171 12.44 24.49 33.91
CA GLY A 171 11.97 24.64 32.54
C GLY A 171 11.38 23.35 31.97
N MET A 172 10.78 23.46 30.79
CA MET A 172 10.42 22.30 29.99
C MET A 172 11.15 22.40 28.67
N ASN A 173 11.75 21.30 28.25
CA ASN A 173 12.44 21.19 26.97
C ASN A 173 11.76 20.12 26.15
N VAL A 174 11.83 20.26 24.83
CA VAL A 174 11.43 19.23 23.89
C VAL A 174 12.65 18.78 23.11
N THR A 175 12.87 17.48 23.07
CA THR A 175 13.91 16.86 22.25
C THR A 175 13.26 16.20 21.06
N VAL A 176 13.62 16.69 19.87
CA VAL A 176 13.15 16.16 18.58
C VAL A 176 14.27 15.31 17.98
N SER A 177 13.93 14.11 17.54
CA SER A 177 14.88 13.14 16.99
C SER A 177 14.39 12.62 15.65
N ALA A 178 15.24 12.69 14.63
CA ALA A 178 14.96 12.09 13.33
C ALA A 178 15.61 10.72 13.23
N TRP A 179 14.84 9.77 12.71
CA TRP A 179 15.23 8.39 12.52
C TRP A 179 15.09 8.05 11.05
N SER A 180 15.94 7.15 10.56
CA SER A 180 15.88 6.65 9.19
C SER A 180 16.21 5.16 9.18
N VAL A 181 15.42 4.41 8.41
CA VAL A 181 15.56 2.96 8.28
C VAL A 181 16.94 2.62 7.69
N SER A 182 17.39 3.37 6.67
CA SER A 182 18.73 3.21 6.08
C SER A 182 19.89 3.45 7.06
N SER A 183 19.66 4.23 8.12
CA SER A 183 20.68 4.46 9.16
C SER A 183 20.76 3.34 10.21
N GLY A 184 19.95 2.28 10.08
CA GLY A 184 19.99 1.09 10.93
C GLY A 184 19.27 1.21 12.28
N MET A 185 18.61 2.35 12.56
CA MET A 185 17.72 2.55 13.72
C MET A 185 18.36 2.41 15.12
N GLU A 186 19.69 2.26 15.24
CA GLU A 186 20.38 2.17 16.54
C GLU A 186 20.47 3.53 17.26
N GLU A 187 20.72 4.60 16.52
CA GLU A 187 20.78 5.98 16.99
C GLU A 187 20.05 6.91 16.01
N PRO A 188 19.47 8.03 16.49
CA PRO A 188 18.84 8.99 15.59
C PRO A 188 19.88 9.64 14.68
N VAL A 189 19.50 9.94 13.44
CA VAL A 189 20.34 10.61 12.44
C VAL A 189 20.80 11.97 12.97
N TRP A 190 19.87 12.70 13.58
CA TRP A 190 20.14 13.91 14.33
C TRP A 190 19.13 14.07 15.46
N THR A 191 19.54 14.84 16.47
CA THR A 191 18.69 15.21 17.58
C THR A 191 18.90 16.68 17.91
N MET A 192 17.82 17.37 18.27
CA MET A 192 17.86 18.77 18.67
C MET A 192 16.96 18.98 19.89
N THR A 193 17.33 19.93 20.74
CA THR A 193 16.55 20.28 21.92
C THR A 193 16.15 21.74 21.85
N HIS A 194 14.87 22.02 22.09
CA HIS A 194 14.30 23.35 22.09
C HIS A 194 13.50 23.59 23.37
N ASN A 195 13.37 24.85 23.77
CA ASN A 195 12.53 25.22 24.91
C ASN A 195 11.06 24.95 24.62
N HIS A 196 10.33 24.57 25.67
CA HIS A 196 8.89 24.43 25.71
C HIS A 196 8.33 25.21 26.92
N SER A 197 7.05 25.59 26.89
CA SER A 197 6.49 26.41 27.97
C SER A 197 6.05 25.55 29.16
N LEU A 198 6.28 26.07 30.37
CA LEU A 198 5.71 25.51 31.60
C LEU A 198 4.22 25.83 31.76
N ASN A 199 3.73 26.86 31.07
CA ASN A 199 2.34 27.32 31.16
C ASN A 199 1.39 26.46 30.31
N GLU A 200 1.91 25.86 29.23
CA GLU A 200 1.17 24.98 28.32
C GLU A 200 1.90 23.63 28.14
N PRO A 201 2.10 22.85 29.22
CA PRO A 201 2.94 21.66 29.18
C PRO A 201 2.34 20.50 28.37
N ASP A 202 1.04 20.55 28.08
CA ASP A 202 0.30 19.53 27.32
C ASP A 202 0.14 19.91 25.85
N SER A 203 0.78 21.01 25.40
CA SER A 203 0.67 21.46 24.02
C SER A 203 1.40 20.51 23.09
N ARG A 204 0.67 19.94 22.13
CA ARG A 204 1.21 18.95 21.19
C ARG A 204 2.21 19.59 20.25
N LEU A 205 3.34 18.91 20.02
CA LEU A 205 4.23 19.29 18.93
C LEU A 205 3.62 18.92 17.59
N ARG A 206 3.84 19.79 16.61
CA ARG A 206 3.46 19.59 15.21
C ARG A 206 4.64 19.91 14.32
N MET A 207 4.73 19.18 13.21
CA MET A 207 5.76 19.32 12.20
C MET A 207 5.12 19.71 10.86
N ALA A 208 5.78 20.59 10.14
CA ALA A 208 5.56 20.84 8.72
C ALA A 208 6.85 20.54 7.96
N THR A 209 6.74 19.81 6.86
CA THR A 209 7.84 19.46 5.98
C THR A 209 7.97 20.47 4.85
N SER A 210 9.21 20.70 4.41
CA SER A 210 9.59 21.48 3.23
C SER A 210 10.86 20.85 2.68
N ASP A 211 11.21 21.14 1.43
CA ASP A 211 12.33 20.48 0.74
C ASP A 211 13.65 20.46 1.55
N ASP A 212 14.07 21.59 2.13
CA ASP A 212 15.34 21.69 2.86
C ASP A 212 15.19 21.87 4.38
N VAL A 213 13.98 22.14 4.87
CA VAL A 213 13.75 22.55 6.26
C VAL A 213 12.55 21.88 6.88
N LEU A 214 12.64 21.62 8.19
CA LEU A 214 11.51 21.18 9.01
C LEU A 214 11.10 22.31 9.93
N THR A 215 9.82 22.66 9.93
CA THR A 215 9.27 23.66 10.85
C THR A 215 8.45 22.97 11.93
N PHE A 216 8.76 23.27 13.17
CA PHE A 216 8.09 22.73 14.33
C PHE A 216 7.33 23.83 15.07
N THR A 217 6.22 23.44 15.68
CA THR A 217 5.56 24.28 16.68
C THR A 217 5.20 23.45 17.89
N SER A 218 5.34 24.06 19.05
CA SER A 218 4.87 23.49 20.30
C SER A 218 3.70 24.28 20.90
N GLY A 219 3.09 25.20 20.15
CA GLY A 219 2.08 26.16 20.63
C GLY A 219 2.70 27.51 21.00
N PRO A 220 3.49 27.61 22.10
CA PRO A 220 4.17 28.84 22.50
C PRO A 220 5.43 29.17 21.70
N TRP A 221 6.07 28.17 21.09
CA TRP A 221 7.29 28.35 20.31
C TRP A 221 7.12 27.78 18.91
N VAL A 222 7.80 28.42 17.96
CA VAL A 222 7.95 27.97 16.58
C VAL A 222 9.43 28.01 16.25
N TRP A 223 9.96 26.95 15.66
CA TRP A 223 11.33 26.94 15.22
C TRP A 223 11.49 26.14 13.93
N THR A 224 12.51 26.47 13.18
CA THR A 224 12.84 25.82 11.91
C THR A 224 14.25 25.28 12.01
N VAL A 225 14.43 24.03 11.56
CA VAL A 225 15.72 23.36 11.50
C VAL A 225 16.04 22.95 10.08
N ASP A 226 17.31 22.77 9.80
CA ASP A 226 17.80 22.11 8.59
C ASP A 226 17.37 20.63 8.61
N ALA A 227 16.74 20.16 7.54
CA ALA A 227 16.14 18.82 7.51
C ALA A 227 17.19 17.70 7.59
N LEU A 228 18.41 17.93 7.09
CA LEU A 228 19.47 16.92 7.02
C LEU A 228 20.31 16.85 8.31
N THR A 229 20.57 17.99 8.94
CA THR A 229 21.50 18.11 10.07
C THR A 229 20.81 18.32 11.42
N GLY A 230 19.54 18.77 11.41
CA GLY A 230 18.84 19.17 12.63
C GLY A 230 19.36 20.49 13.24
N GLU A 231 20.22 21.23 12.54
CA GLU A 231 20.73 22.52 13.03
C GLU A 231 19.60 23.55 13.10
N LEU A 232 19.51 24.26 14.22
CA LEU A 232 18.51 25.31 14.42
C LEU A 232 18.82 26.51 13.49
N ILE A 233 17.92 26.78 12.55
CA ILE A 233 18.01 27.92 11.65
C ILE A 233 17.45 29.17 12.33
N GLN A 234 16.19 29.09 12.78
CA GLN A 234 15.47 30.21 13.40
C GLN A 234 14.49 29.72 14.47
N SER A 235 14.24 30.55 15.47
CA SER A 235 13.26 30.31 16.53
C SER A 235 12.51 31.59 16.86
N TYR A 236 11.23 31.43 17.18
CA TYR A 236 10.26 32.50 17.39
C TYR A 236 9.33 32.15 18.56
N ALA A 237 9.07 33.13 19.42
CA ALA A 237 8.06 33.03 20.47
C ALA A 237 6.69 33.46 19.91
N CYS A 238 5.67 32.65 20.17
CA CYS A 238 4.27 32.99 19.92
C CYS A 238 3.61 33.69 21.12
N PHE A 239 4.40 34.16 22.08
CA PHE A 239 3.95 34.90 23.26
C PHE A 239 4.79 36.16 23.48
N GLU A 240 4.17 37.12 24.15
CA GLU A 240 4.79 38.32 24.70
C GLU A 240 4.78 38.22 26.23
N VAL A 241 5.81 38.78 26.87
CA VAL A 241 5.86 38.87 28.33
C VAL A 241 5.27 40.21 28.74
N ASP A 242 4.23 40.19 29.58
CA ASP A 242 3.59 41.40 30.08
C ASP A 242 4.49 42.17 31.08
N GLU A 243 4.07 43.39 31.47
CA GLU A 243 4.79 44.21 32.46
C GLU A 243 4.96 43.53 33.83
N ASN A 244 4.20 42.46 34.11
CA ASN A 244 4.25 41.69 35.35
C ASN A 244 5.12 40.42 35.24
N GLY A 245 5.73 40.14 34.08
CA GLY A 245 6.54 38.96 33.84
C GLY A 245 5.74 37.70 33.48
N MET A 246 4.45 37.83 33.15
CA MET A 246 3.59 36.74 32.73
C MET A 246 3.61 36.57 31.20
N GLU A 247 3.76 35.34 30.73
CA GLU A 247 3.63 35.01 29.30
C GLU A 247 2.15 35.16 28.88
N GLN A 248 1.91 35.89 27.80
CA GLN A 248 0.61 36.03 27.15
C GLN A 248 0.77 35.74 25.66
N PRO A 249 -0.15 35.02 25.01
CA PRO A 249 -0.09 34.83 23.56
C PRO A 249 -0.02 36.18 22.84
N ILE A 250 0.75 36.27 21.75
CA ILE A 250 0.77 37.50 20.95
C ILE A 250 -0.66 37.87 20.53
N THR A 251 -0.98 39.16 20.45
CA THR A 251 -2.36 39.64 20.25
C THR A 251 -3.04 39.05 19.01
N SER A 252 -2.26 38.66 17.99
CA SER A 252 -2.72 38.00 16.77
C SER A 252 -2.94 36.48 16.92
N MET A 253 -2.35 35.81 17.91
CA MET A 253 -2.39 34.35 18.13
C MET A 253 -3.01 33.98 19.50
N ILE A 254 -4.19 34.53 19.80
CA ILE A 254 -4.86 34.35 21.11
C ILE A 254 -5.09 32.87 21.47
N THR A 255 -5.21 32.00 20.48
CA THR A 255 -5.49 30.57 20.67
C THR A 255 -4.26 29.66 20.45
N GLY A 256 -3.05 30.22 20.49
CA GLY A 256 -1.78 29.50 20.31
C GLY A 256 -1.49 29.08 18.86
N CYS A 257 -0.27 28.59 18.62
CA CYS A 257 0.17 28.12 17.30
C CYS A 257 -0.12 26.63 17.10
N ALA A 258 -1.09 26.33 16.23
CA ALA A 258 -1.48 24.97 15.88
C ALA A 258 -0.61 24.34 14.79
N LEU A 259 -0.10 25.16 13.86
CA LEU A 259 0.84 24.77 12.81
C LEU A 259 1.70 25.99 12.44
N ALA A 260 2.94 25.74 12.05
CA ALA A 260 3.82 26.78 11.52
C ALA A 260 4.53 26.28 10.28
N VAL A 261 4.69 27.16 9.29
CA VAL A 261 5.35 26.85 8.02
C VAL A 261 6.25 28.02 7.64
N LYS A 262 7.54 27.75 7.43
CA LYS A 262 8.52 28.71 6.91
C LYS A 262 8.54 28.61 5.38
N THR A 263 8.36 29.75 4.71
CA THR A 263 8.70 29.92 3.28
C THR A 263 10.04 30.65 3.17
N SER A 264 10.56 30.92 1.98
CA SER A 264 11.81 31.68 1.81
C SER A 264 11.85 33.01 2.59
N ASP A 265 10.81 33.84 2.52
CA ASP A 265 10.79 35.20 3.08
C ASP A 265 9.88 35.39 4.32
N ALA A 266 9.00 34.43 4.61
CA ALA A 266 7.95 34.59 5.62
C ALA A 266 7.75 33.34 6.48
N MET A 267 7.03 33.54 7.58
CA MET A 267 6.54 32.50 8.47
C MET A 267 5.01 32.59 8.50
N TYR A 268 4.34 31.50 8.17
CA TYR A 268 2.89 31.36 8.25
C TYR A 268 2.54 30.60 9.51
N LEU A 269 1.79 31.24 10.40
CA LEU A 269 1.32 30.65 11.64
C LEU A 269 -0.17 30.40 11.56
N PHE A 270 -0.59 29.19 11.91
CA PHE A 270 -1.98 28.77 11.97
C PHE A 270 -2.41 28.63 13.41
N ASN A 271 -3.65 28.99 13.71
CA ASN A 271 -4.20 28.85 15.04
C ASN A 271 -5.39 27.89 15.07
N THR A 272 -5.81 27.50 16.28
CA THR A 272 -6.94 26.58 16.48
C THR A 272 -8.32 27.19 16.16
N ALA A 273 -8.37 28.48 15.82
CA ALA A 273 -9.56 29.16 15.30
C ALA A 273 -9.64 29.12 13.75
N SER A 274 -8.81 28.30 13.10
CA SER A 274 -8.69 28.21 11.64
C SER A 274 -8.31 29.54 10.99
N GLU A 275 -7.41 30.29 11.62
CA GLU A 275 -6.84 31.51 11.06
C GLU A 275 -5.38 31.26 10.69
N VAL A 276 -4.94 31.86 9.60
CA VAL A 276 -3.54 31.86 9.15
C VAL A 276 -3.02 33.29 9.11
N ILE A 277 -1.85 33.49 9.69
CA ILE A 277 -1.22 34.80 9.83
C ILE A 277 0.16 34.73 9.23
N ARG A 278 0.45 35.66 8.31
CA ARG A 278 1.77 35.83 7.70
C ARG A 278 2.59 36.84 8.50
N PHE A 279 3.79 36.42 8.84
CA PHE A 279 4.83 37.27 9.40
C PHE A 279 6.03 37.32 8.46
N ASN A 280 6.53 38.51 8.19
CA ASN A 280 7.81 38.66 7.51
C ASN A 280 8.95 38.23 8.42
N THR A 281 9.89 37.50 7.84
CA THR A 281 11.15 37.11 8.47
C THR A 281 12.30 37.82 7.78
N PHE A 282 13.34 38.16 8.53
CA PHE A 282 14.49 38.90 8.00
C PHE A 282 15.77 38.18 8.38
N GLU A 283 16.60 37.83 7.39
CA GLU A 283 17.91 37.22 7.64
C GLU A 283 18.83 38.15 8.45
N GLU A 284 18.75 39.47 8.22
CA GLU A 284 19.53 40.47 8.95
C GLU A 284 19.09 40.66 10.42
N TYR A 285 17.87 40.23 10.76
CA TYR A 285 17.27 40.34 12.10
C TYR A 285 16.55 39.04 12.49
N PRO A 286 17.29 37.94 12.71
CA PRO A 286 16.69 36.65 13.05
C PRO A 286 15.89 36.74 14.36
N GLY A 287 14.75 36.07 14.41
CA GLY A 287 13.86 36.07 15.57
C GLY A 287 12.84 37.24 15.61
N ASN A 288 12.90 38.18 14.66
CA ASN A 288 11.92 39.26 14.56
C ASN A 288 10.80 38.89 13.57
N LEU A 289 9.57 38.75 14.08
CA LEU A 289 8.37 38.56 13.27
C LEU A 289 7.67 39.90 13.07
N THR A 290 7.54 40.35 11.82
CA THR A 290 6.73 41.54 11.51
C THR A 290 5.40 41.12 10.91
N TYR A 291 4.30 41.43 11.62
CA TYR A 291 2.95 41.14 11.14
C TYR A 291 2.72 41.77 9.77
N GLN A 292 2.21 40.96 8.83
CA GLN A 292 1.79 41.43 7.53
C GLN A 292 0.28 41.28 7.37
N ALA A 293 -0.22 40.05 7.28
CA ALA A 293 -1.58 39.77 6.83
C ALA A 293 -2.21 38.59 7.59
N LYS A 294 -3.54 38.49 7.54
CA LYS A 294 -4.34 37.47 8.21
C LYS A 294 -5.52 37.02 7.35
N TRP A 295 -5.70 35.70 7.28
CA TRP A 295 -6.80 35.04 6.58
C TRP A 295 -7.48 33.98 7.45
N TYR A 296 -8.66 33.53 7.02
CA TYR A 296 -9.35 32.35 7.55
C TYR A 296 -9.11 31.16 6.61
N VAL A 297 -8.90 29.98 7.18
CA VAL A 297 -8.82 28.72 6.43
C VAL A 297 -10.23 28.12 6.37
N PRO A 298 -10.88 28.10 5.20
CA PRO A 298 -12.22 27.54 5.08
C PRO A 298 -12.18 26.01 5.13
N SER A 299 -13.21 25.41 5.72
CA SER A 299 -13.50 23.97 5.67
C SER A 299 -12.51 23.01 6.33
N ILE A 300 -11.35 23.47 6.79
CA ILE A 300 -10.36 22.67 7.52
C ILE A 300 -10.38 23.04 9.00
N ASP A 301 -10.59 22.05 9.87
CA ASP A 301 -10.57 22.21 11.32
C ASP A 301 -9.29 21.60 11.90
N PHE A 302 -8.51 22.43 12.60
CA PHE A 302 -7.27 22.02 13.25
C PHE A 302 -7.49 21.32 14.59
N LYS A 303 -8.71 21.37 15.16
CA LYS A 303 -9.00 20.80 16.49
C LYS A 303 -8.89 19.29 16.55
N ASN A 304 -9.25 18.61 15.46
CA ASN A 304 -9.19 17.14 15.37
C ASN A 304 -7.78 16.63 15.09
N GLY A 305 -6.80 17.53 15.00
CA GLY A 305 -5.41 17.22 14.70
C GLY A 305 -5.06 17.39 13.24
N ILE A 306 -3.76 17.42 12.99
CA ILE A 306 -3.14 17.51 11.67
C ILE A 306 -2.43 16.18 11.43
N LEU A 307 -2.70 15.56 10.29
CA LEU A 307 -2.05 14.32 9.86
C LEU A 307 -0.72 14.61 9.18
N HIS A 308 -0.72 15.58 8.26
CA HIS A 308 0.46 15.99 7.50
C HIS A 308 0.34 17.44 7.06
N ALA A 309 1.46 18.12 6.97
CA ALA A 309 1.58 19.46 6.41
C ALA A 309 2.89 19.56 5.65
N GLU A 310 2.83 19.87 4.37
CA GLU A 310 4.00 19.91 3.49
C GLU A 310 3.93 21.09 2.53
N LEU A 311 5.02 21.85 2.48
CA LEU A 311 5.18 22.92 1.51
C LEU A 311 5.51 22.31 0.14
N LEU A 312 4.56 22.37 -0.80
CA LEU A 312 4.73 21.87 -2.17
C LEU A 312 5.56 22.85 -3.02
N SER A 313 5.40 24.14 -2.74
CA SER A 313 6.22 25.22 -3.29
C SER A 313 6.19 26.39 -2.32
N ASP A 314 7.04 27.41 -2.52
CA ASP A 314 7.05 28.65 -1.72
C ASP A 314 5.67 29.35 -1.58
N THR A 315 4.69 29.00 -2.42
CA THR A 315 3.34 29.59 -2.39
C THR A 315 2.21 28.57 -2.17
N LEU A 316 2.51 27.27 -2.09
CA LEU A 316 1.51 26.20 -1.98
C LEU A 316 1.80 25.31 -0.78
N LEU A 317 0.87 25.24 0.15
CA LEU A 317 0.92 24.37 1.33
C LEU A 317 -0.12 23.27 1.20
N PHE A 318 0.32 22.02 1.14
CA PHE A 318 -0.55 20.87 1.34
C PHE A 318 -0.81 20.67 2.84
N LEU A 319 -2.09 20.45 3.18
CA LEU A 319 -2.52 20.20 4.54
C LEU A 319 -3.55 19.07 4.57
N ALA A 320 -3.34 18.12 5.47
CA ALA A 320 -4.26 17.02 5.70
C ALA A 320 -4.70 16.96 7.17
N THR A 321 -6.00 16.89 7.38
CA THR A 321 -6.66 16.63 8.66
C THR A 321 -7.60 15.45 8.51
N PRO A 322 -8.04 14.78 9.60
CA PRO A 322 -8.97 13.66 9.48
C PRO A 322 -10.29 14.01 8.76
N SER A 323 -10.74 15.26 8.83
CA SER A 323 -12.00 15.71 8.22
C SER A 323 -11.87 16.22 6.78
N ALA A 324 -10.72 16.80 6.43
CA ALA A 324 -10.53 17.44 5.14
C ALA A 324 -9.05 17.59 4.81
N THR A 325 -8.75 17.58 3.52
CA THR A 325 -7.42 17.87 2.98
C THR A 325 -7.53 18.92 1.89
N GLY A 326 -6.49 19.72 1.72
CA GLY A 326 -6.46 20.73 0.68
C GLY A 326 -5.08 21.32 0.48
N VAL A 327 -4.95 22.07 -0.61
CA VAL A 327 -3.77 22.87 -0.90
C VAL A 327 -4.14 24.34 -0.79
N LEU A 328 -3.43 25.06 0.08
CA LEU A 328 -3.64 26.47 0.36
C LEU A 328 -2.64 27.30 -0.45
N HIS A 329 -3.10 28.40 -1.05
CA HIS A 329 -2.22 29.43 -1.59
C HIS A 329 -1.75 30.35 -0.46
N LEU A 330 -0.46 30.29 -0.16
CA LEU A 330 0.22 31.16 0.78
C LEU A 330 0.47 32.54 0.16
N ASP A 331 -0.57 33.37 0.20
CA ASP A 331 -0.55 34.71 -0.39
C ASP A 331 0.32 35.69 0.41
N GLU A 332 1.08 36.53 -0.29
CA GLU A 332 1.84 37.62 0.32
C GLU A 332 0.93 38.79 0.73
N TYR A 333 -0.07 39.09 -0.11
CA TYR A 333 -0.97 40.23 0.04
C TYR A 333 -2.42 39.87 -0.27
N GLY A 334 -3.33 40.72 0.21
CA GLY A 334 -4.73 40.34 0.33
C GLY A 334 -5.70 40.81 -0.73
N SER A 335 -5.41 41.85 -1.49
CA SER A 335 -6.43 42.48 -2.32
C SER A 335 -6.07 42.43 -3.80
N VAL A 336 -7.01 41.97 -4.63
CA VAL A 336 -6.92 42.04 -6.10
C VAL A 336 -6.82 43.50 -6.58
N ASN A 337 -7.36 44.45 -5.81
CA ASN A 337 -7.38 45.87 -6.17
C ASN A 337 -6.20 46.66 -5.61
N ASP A 338 -5.52 46.13 -4.61
CA ASP A 338 -4.28 46.69 -4.08
C ASP A 338 -3.40 45.55 -3.54
N PRO A 339 -2.47 45.05 -4.37
CA PRO A 339 -1.60 43.95 -4.01
C PRO A 339 -0.54 44.36 -2.99
N LEU A 340 -0.55 45.58 -2.45
CA LEU A 340 0.30 45.96 -1.31
C LEU A 340 -0.49 46.08 -0.01
N THR A 341 -1.82 46.01 -0.07
CA THR A 341 -2.67 46.05 1.12
C THR A 341 -2.75 44.64 1.74
N PRO A 342 -2.34 44.48 3.01
CA PRO A 342 -2.48 43.20 3.69
C PRO A 342 -3.96 42.81 3.85
N GLN A 343 -4.32 41.54 3.59
CA GLN A 343 -5.68 41.07 3.87
C GLN A 343 -5.87 40.96 5.37
N ILE A 344 -7.05 41.38 5.83
CA ILE A 344 -7.49 41.15 7.21
C ILE A 344 -8.89 40.54 7.14
N GLY A 345 -8.98 39.24 7.47
CA GLY A 345 -10.24 38.59 7.79
C GLY A 345 -11.08 38.12 6.60
N ASN A 346 -10.44 37.79 5.47
CA ASN A 346 -11.06 37.05 4.37
C ASN A 346 -10.54 35.61 4.33
N ASP A 347 -11.20 34.75 3.56
CA ASP A 347 -10.76 33.37 3.36
C ASP A 347 -9.48 33.32 2.52
N ILE A 348 -8.54 32.46 2.91
CA ILE A 348 -7.37 32.11 2.10
C ILE A 348 -7.83 31.36 0.84
N ARG A 349 -7.11 31.57 -0.26
CA ARG A 349 -7.41 30.88 -1.52
C ARG A 349 -7.01 29.41 -1.40
N MET A 350 -7.95 28.53 -1.71
CA MET A 350 -7.70 27.09 -1.81
C MET A 350 -7.42 26.75 -3.28
N ALA A 351 -6.27 26.17 -3.56
CA ALA A 351 -5.95 25.59 -4.87
C ALA A 351 -6.71 24.26 -5.05
N TYR A 352 -6.84 23.50 -3.97
CA TYR A 352 -7.56 22.23 -3.94
C TYR A 352 -8.23 22.01 -2.57
N LEU A 353 -9.37 21.34 -2.55
CA LEU A 353 -10.07 20.95 -1.33
C LEU A 353 -10.85 19.66 -1.56
N GLN A 354 -10.64 18.68 -0.68
CA GLN A 354 -11.38 17.43 -0.61
C GLN A 354 -11.79 17.14 0.84
N ASN A 355 -13.08 16.88 1.06
CA ASN A 355 -13.58 16.43 2.35
C ASN A 355 -13.47 14.91 2.44
N SER A 356 -13.19 14.38 3.63
CA SER A 356 -13.18 12.94 3.84
C SER A 356 -14.57 12.35 3.73
N THR A 357 -14.65 11.10 3.28
CA THR A 357 -15.92 10.35 3.24
C THR A 357 -16.15 9.54 4.51
N SER A 358 -15.06 9.01 5.08
CA SER A 358 -15.05 8.21 6.31
C SER A 358 -14.06 8.73 7.34
N GLY A 359 -13.02 9.45 6.92
CA GLY A 359 -11.99 10.01 7.77
C GLY A 359 -10.63 9.72 7.16
N PHE A 360 -9.80 10.74 6.92
CA PHE A 360 -8.42 10.49 6.48
C PHE A 360 -7.61 9.94 7.65
N THR A 361 -6.83 8.90 7.39
CA THR A 361 -5.97 8.23 8.38
C THR A 361 -4.50 8.45 8.07
N SER A 362 -4.15 8.51 6.79
CA SER A 362 -2.78 8.61 6.31
C SER A 362 -2.69 9.40 5.02
N THR A 363 -1.52 9.95 4.76
CA THR A 363 -1.23 10.66 3.53
C THR A 363 0.27 10.62 3.23
N ALA A 364 0.61 10.67 1.94
CA ALA A 364 1.98 10.81 1.48
C ALA A 364 2.05 11.80 0.31
N VAL A 365 3.18 12.47 0.17
CA VAL A 365 3.52 13.33 -0.96
C VAL A 365 4.81 12.81 -1.56
N GLY A 366 4.87 12.70 -2.88
CA GLY A 366 6.05 12.16 -3.54
C GLY A 366 5.88 12.08 -5.04
N ILE A 367 6.76 11.38 -5.72
CA ILE A 367 6.72 11.27 -7.18
C ILE A 367 5.65 10.26 -7.58
N SER A 368 4.88 10.60 -8.63
CA SER A 368 3.82 9.71 -9.10
C SER A 368 4.40 8.40 -9.67
N PRO A 369 3.88 7.23 -9.28
CA PRO A 369 4.16 5.95 -9.96
C PRO A 369 3.81 5.97 -11.45
N PHE A 370 2.98 6.93 -11.86
CA PHE A 370 2.54 7.08 -13.24
C PHE A 370 3.28 8.18 -14.00
N ALA A 371 4.34 8.74 -13.41
CA ALA A 371 5.16 9.73 -14.07
C ALA A 371 5.73 9.19 -15.39
N ALA A 372 5.70 10.02 -16.43
CA ALA A 372 6.16 9.63 -17.77
C ALA A 372 7.70 9.63 -17.88
N SER A 373 8.41 10.10 -16.86
CA SER A 373 9.85 10.26 -16.83
C SER A 373 10.37 9.94 -15.44
N ASN A 374 11.65 9.59 -15.37
CA ASN A 374 12.34 9.30 -14.12
C ASN A 374 12.43 10.57 -13.24
N ALA A 375 12.34 10.36 -11.93
CA ALA A 375 12.47 11.34 -10.85
C ALA A 375 13.52 12.42 -11.08
N SER A 376 14.73 12.04 -11.52
CA SER A 376 15.83 12.99 -11.75
C SER A 376 15.58 14.00 -12.88
N PHE A 377 14.60 13.76 -13.74
CA PHE A 377 14.23 14.63 -14.86
C PHE A 377 12.83 15.23 -14.69
N LEU A 378 12.11 14.88 -13.63
CA LEU A 378 10.82 15.48 -13.34
C LEU A 378 11.03 16.88 -12.74
N PRO A 379 10.25 17.87 -13.17
CA PRO A 379 10.18 19.14 -12.48
C PRO A 379 9.73 18.98 -11.03
N ASP A 380 10.28 19.78 -10.11
CA ASP A 380 9.92 19.76 -8.69
C ASP A 380 8.46 20.16 -8.42
N ASP A 381 7.82 20.83 -9.38
CA ASP A 381 6.41 21.23 -9.37
C ASP A 381 5.45 20.13 -9.86
N GLN A 382 5.93 18.89 -9.96
CA GLN A 382 5.12 17.71 -10.28
C GLN A 382 5.25 16.64 -9.22
N ARG A 383 4.20 16.46 -8.41
CA ARG A 383 4.13 15.43 -7.37
C ARG A 383 2.75 14.80 -7.33
N MET A 384 2.63 13.69 -6.62
CA MET A 384 1.39 13.03 -6.31
C MET A 384 1.12 13.14 -4.81
N LEU A 385 -0.12 13.48 -4.48
CA LEU A 385 -0.67 13.41 -3.13
C LEU A 385 -1.47 12.11 -3.03
N ILE A 386 -1.20 11.28 -2.05
CA ILE A 386 -1.95 10.05 -1.79
C ILE A 386 -2.64 10.18 -0.45
N LEU A 387 -3.91 9.83 -0.42
CA LEU A 387 -4.80 9.90 0.73
C LEU A 387 -5.35 8.51 1.03
N GLY A 388 -5.21 8.06 2.27
CA GLY A 388 -5.84 6.86 2.79
C GLY A 388 -6.99 7.20 3.74
N GLU A 389 -8.09 6.46 3.64
CA GLU A 389 -9.28 6.63 4.48
C GLU A 389 -9.61 5.40 5.34
N GLU A 390 -10.37 5.61 6.42
CA GLU A 390 -10.82 4.55 7.35
C GLU A 390 -11.68 3.47 6.68
N ASN A 391 -12.35 3.78 5.58
CA ASN A 391 -13.15 2.82 4.81
C ASN A 391 -12.35 1.99 3.79
N GLY A 392 -11.01 2.14 3.76
CA GLY A 392 -10.15 1.43 2.83
C GLY A 392 -10.02 2.09 1.45
N ASP A 393 -10.63 3.26 1.24
CA ASP A 393 -10.48 4.01 0.00
C ASP A 393 -9.12 4.70 -0.05
N ILE A 394 -8.50 4.67 -1.23
CA ILE A 394 -7.21 5.29 -1.50
C ILE A 394 -7.35 6.20 -2.70
N THR A 395 -7.15 7.49 -2.47
CA THR A 395 -7.25 8.51 -3.52
C THR A 395 -5.88 9.05 -3.85
N GLY A 396 -5.51 8.98 -5.13
CA GLY A 396 -4.32 9.63 -5.67
C GLY A 396 -4.68 10.92 -6.40
N ILE A 397 -3.95 11.99 -6.14
CA ILE A 397 -4.13 13.30 -6.80
C ILE A 397 -2.79 13.70 -7.41
N GLU A 398 -2.77 13.86 -8.73
CA GLU A 398 -1.64 14.41 -9.46
C GLU A 398 -1.64 15.94 -9.32
N TRP A 399 -0.51 16.50 -8.91
CA TRP A 399 -0.26 17.92 -8.89
C TRP A 399 0.74 18.30 -9.98
N ASN A 400 0.43 19.36 -10.73
CA ASN A 400 1.30 19.95 -11.73
C ASN A 400 1.23 21.48 -11.65
N GLY A 401 2.17 22.09 -10.94
CA GLY A 401 2.23 23.54 -10.70
C GLY A 401 2.39 24.39 -11.97
N SER A 402 2.91 23.80 -13.06
CA SER A 402 3.02 24.45 -14.37
C SER A 402 1.72 24.40 -15.19
N ALA A 403 0.72 23.62 -14.77
CA ALA A 403 -0.54 23.50 -15.48
C ALA A 403 -1.43 24.75 -15.30
N VAL A 404 -2.50 24.82 -16.08
CA VAL A 404 -3.51 25.85 -15.89
C VAL A 404 -4.28 25.51 -14.60
N SER A 405 -4.69 26.51 -13.82
CA SER A 405 -5.36 26.33 -12.51
C SER A 405 -6.52 25.31 -12.48
N SER A 406 -7.21 25.06 -13.59
CA SER A 406 -8.27 24.03 -13.67
C SER A 406 -7.77 22.58 -13.80
N GLU A 407 -6.50 22.39 -14.14
CA GLU A 407 -5.82 21.10 -14.37
C GLU A 407 -4.59 20.94 -13.45
N GLU A 408 -4.42 21.86 -12.49
CA GLU A 408 -3.31 21.83 -11.54
C GLU A 408 -3.39 20.63 -10.59
N PHE A 409 -4.60 20.23 -10.22
CA PHE A 409 -4.88 19.06 -9.38
C PHE A 409 -5.86 18.13 -10.10
N VAL A 410 -5.44 16.90 -10.37
CA VAL A 410 -6.24 15.91 -11.11
C VAL A 410 -6.26 14.60 -10.35
N ILE A 411 -7.47 14.08 -10.07
CA ILE A 411 -7.64 12.77 -9.43
C ILE A 411 -7.17 11.67 -10.39
N GLN A 412 -6.36 10.75 -9.89
CA GLN A 412 -5.78 9.65 -10.66
C GLN A 412 -6.73 8.44 -10.71
N ASP A 413 -7.49 8.31 -11.79
CA ASP A 413 -8.42 7.20 -12.00
C ASP A 413 -7.73 5.82 -12.11
N ARG A 414 -6.42 5.80 -12.41
CA ARG A 414 -5.65 4.55 -12.58
C ARG A 414 -5.28 3.87 -11.26
N MET A 415 -5.45 4.54 -10.11
CA MET A 415 -5.13 3.95 -8.81
C MET A 415 -5.88 2.62 -8.63
N MET A 416 -7.20 2.59 -8.86
CA MET A 416 -8.03 1.37 -8.78
C MET A 416 -7.73 0.47 -7.55
N LEU A 417 -7.37 1.07 -6.41
CA LEU A 417 -7.00 0.35 -5.18
C LEU A 417 -8.16 0.21 -4.19
N ASN A 418 -9.37 0.65 -4.55
CA ASN A 418 -10.53 0.53 -3.67
C ASN A 418 -10.72 -0.94 -3.30
N SER A 419 -10.99 -1.21 -2.02
CA SER A 419 -11.11 -2.56 -1.43
C SER A 419 -9.81 -3.38 -1.37
N LEU A 420 -8.64 -2.79 -1.59
CA LEU A 420 -7.36 -3.46 -1.30
C LEU A 420 -7.26 -3.82 0.20
N VAL A 421 -7.68 -2.89 1.06
CA VAL A 421 -7.76 -3.04 2.51
C VAL A 421 -9.14 -2.59 3.00
N GLU A 422 -9.55 -3.06 4.18
CA GLU A 422 -10.82 -2.62 4.81
C GLU A 422 -10.70 -1.23 5.47
N SER A 423 -9.51 -0.90 5.97
CA SER A 423 -9.12 0.39 6.52
C SER A 423 -7.66 0.65 6.18
N VAL A 424 -7.33 1.87 5.77
CA VAL A 424 -5.94 2.26 5.50
C VAL A 424 -5.31 2.76 6.79
N SER A 425 -4.16 2.19 7.19
CA SER A 425 -3.38 2.67 8.34
C SER A 425 -2.26 3.61 7.91
N SER A 426 -1.55 3.28 6.83
CA SER A 426 -0.41 4.05 6.32
C SER A 426 -0.28 3.92 4.81
N VAL A 427 0.19 4.99 4.16
CA VAL A 427 0.55 5.01 2.73
C VAL A 427 1.95 5.58 2.58
N GLN A 428 2.74 5.00 1.69
CA GLN A 428 4.09 5.44 1.38
C GLN A 428 4.31 5.41 -0.14
N ILE A 429 5.05 6.40 -0.64
CA ILE A 429 5.57 6.44 -2.00
C ILE A 429 7.07 6.20 -1.90
N ILE A 430 7.59 5.20 -2.62
CA ILE A 430 9.02 4.83 -2.54
C ILE A 430 9.58 4.59 -3.93
N ASP A 431 10.88 4.73 -4.15
CA ASP A 431 11.58 4.18 -5.31
C ASP A 431 12.38 2.96 -4.83
N TRP A 432 11.74 1.79 -4.87
CA TRP A 432 12.30 0.58 -4.24
C TRP A 432 13.53 0.03 -4.98
N ASP A 433 13.54 0.08 -6.31
CA ASP A 433 14.65 -0.46 -7.12
C ASP A 433 15.64 0.62 -7.56
N ALA A 434 15.52 1.85 -7.02
CA ALA A 434 16.33 3.02 -7.34
C ALA A 434 16.39 3.29 -8.86
N ASN A 435 15.34 2.93 -9.59
CA ASN A 435 15.25 3.11 -11.04
C ASN A 435 14.73 4.50 -11.42
N GLY A 436 14.37 5.32 -10.41
CA GLY A 436 13.79 6.65 -10.47
C GLY A 436 12.30 6.67 -10.83
N TYR A 437 11.60 5.54 -10.72
CA TYR A 437 10.15 5.45 -10.77
C TYR A 437 9.63 5.04 -9.41
N SER A 438 8.52 5.63 -9.02
CA SER A 438 7.94 5.35 -7.72
C SER A 438 6.99 4.16 -7.75
N ASP A 439 6.98 3.45 -6.65
CA ASP A 439 6.10 2.37 -6.25
C ASP A 439 5.31 2.79 -5.00
N LEU A 440 4.31 2.00 -4.63
CA LEU A 440 3.46 2.29 -3.48
C LEU A 440 3.52 1.19 -2.45
N VAL A 441 3.53 1.58 -1.18
CA VAL A 441 3.25 0.69 -0.06
C VAL A 441 1.96 1.16 0.60
N VAL A 442 0.99 0.25 0.69
CA VAL A 442 -0.29 0.50 1.36
C VAL A 442 -0.42 -0.46 2.53
N THR A 443 -0.62 0.10 3.71
CA THR A 443 -0.77 -0.67 4.93
C THR A 443 -2.21 -0.64 5.37
N GLY A 444 -2.75 -1.81 5.68
CA GLY A 444 -4.06 -1.97 6.32
C GLY A 444 -3.92 -2.40 7.77
N GLU A 445 -4.92 -3.09 8.29
CA GLU A 445 -4.88 -3.60 9.67
C GLU A 445 -3.74 -4.62 9.84
N ASN A 446 -3.76 -5.73 9.10
CA ASN A 446 -2.83 -6.84 9.40
C ASN A 446 -1.71 -7.02 8.38
N ASN A 447 -1.75 -6.32 7.24
CA ASN A 447 -0.76 -6.49 6.18
C ASN A 447 -0.40 -5.16 5.53
N ALA A 448 0.88 -5.02 5.19
CA ALA A 448 1.39 -4.06 4.23
C ALA A 448 1.49 -4.70 2.85
N TYR A 449 1.02 -4.01 1.82
CA TYR A 449 1.00 -4.44 0.43
C TYR A 449 1.97 -3.58 -0.38
N PHE A 450 2.94 -4.23 -1.03
CA PHE A 450 3.87 -3.57 -1.93
C PHE A 450 3.36 -3.66 -3.37
N LEU A 451 3.08 -2.50 -3.96
CA LEU A 451 2.46 -2.33 -5.27
C LEU A 451 3.50 -1.77 -6.25
N TYR A 452 3.90 -2.59 -7.21
CA TYR A 452 5.00 -2.29 -8.12
C TYR A 452 4.54 -1.67 -9.44
N GLY A 453 5.21 -0.58 -9.81
CA GLY A 453 5.15 0.15 -11.06
C GLY A 453 3.79 0.74 -11.41
N THR A 454 3.65 1.19 -12.66
CA THR A 454 2.42 1.82 -13.19
C THR A 454 1.18 0.92 -13.16
N SER A 455 1.33 -0.40 -13.02
CA SER A 455 0.19 -1.32 -12.90
C SER A 455 -0.31 -1.46 -11.46
N LEU A 456 0.45 -0.97 -10.48
CA LEU A 456 0.21 -1.16 -9.04
C LEU A 456 -0.07 -2.63 -8.71
N ALA A 457 0.73 -3.53 -9.31
CA ALA A 457 0.55 -4.96 -9.10
C ALA A 457 1.13 -5.32 -7.73
N ASN A 458 0.33 -6.00 -6.89
CA ASN A 458 0.82 -6.50 -5.62
C ASN A 458 1.88 -7.58 -5.87
N VAL A 459 3.13 -7.28 -5.50
CA VAL A 459 4.28 -8.18 -5.62
C VAL A 459 4.71 -8.75 -4.28
N GLY A 460 4.25 -8.18 -3.17
CA GLY A 460 4.62 -8.59 -1.82
C GLY A 460 3.58 -8.18 -0.79
N SER A 461 3.34 -9.05 0.19
CA SER A 461 2.45 -8.77 1.32
C SER A 461 3.13 -9.18 2.62
N PHE A 462 3.24 -8.24 3.54
CA PHE A 462 4.02 -8.38 4.77
C PHE A 462 3.09 -8.25 5.98
N PRO A 463 3.07 -9.22 6.90
CA PRO A 463 2.29 -9.09 8.13
C PRO A 463 2.79 -7.91 8.98
N VAL A 464 1.87 -7.07 9.42
CA VAL A 464 2.11 -5.95 10.34
C VAL A 464 1.12 -5.98 11.51
N SER A 465 1.37 -5.16 12.52
CA SER A 465 0.44 -5.02 13.64
C SER A 465 -0.82 -4.26 13.24
N ALA A 466 -1.98 -4.71 13.76
CA ALA A 466 -3.29 -4.07 13.61
C ALA A 466 -3.29 -2.57 13.96
N ASP A 467 -2.46 -2.18 14.93
CA ASP A 467 -2.38 -0.82 15.44
C ASP A 467 -1.23 -0.02 14.81
N SER A 468 -0.73 -0.43 13.62
CA SER A 468 0.35 0.30 12.94
C SER A 468 -0.06 1.73 12.59
N THR A 469 0.79 2.70 12.93
CA THR A 469 0.60 4.12 12.61
C THR A 469 1.39 4.55 11.38
N LEU A 470 2.56 3.94 11.15
CA LEU A 470 3.41 4.16 10.00
C LEU A 470 4.08 2.84 9.63
N THR A 471 4.10 2.50 8.35
CA THR A 471 4.97 1.44 7.83
C THR A 471 5.87 2.02 6.75
N LEU A 472 7.16 1.78 6.89
CA LEU A 472 8.20 2.18 5.95
C LEU A 472 8.87 0.95 5.37
N LEU A 473 8.92 0.86 4.05
CA LEU A 473 9.77 -0.08 3.34
C LEU A 473 10.99 0.67 2.82
N SER A 474 12.18 0.26 3.25
CA SER A 474 13.45 0.79 2.75
C SER A 474 14.19 -0.29 1.98
N ALA A 475 14.72 0.09 0.82
CA ALA A 475 15.46 -0.77 -0.08
C ALA A 475 16.87 -0.25 -0.24
N GLU A 476 17.77 -0.64 0.68
CA GLU A 476 19.18 -0.42 0.45
C GLU A 476 19.75 -1.52 -0.46
N PRO A 477 20.82 -1.24 -1.23
CA PRO A 477 21.48 -2.22 -2.11
C PRO A 477 21.93 -3.52 -1.44
N ASN A 478 21.94 -3.59 -0.09
CA ASN A 478 22.38 -4.75 0.70
C ASN A 478 21.44 -5.14 1.85
N ALA A 479 20.32 -4.44 2.08
CA ALA A 479 19.35 -4.79 3.13
C ALA A 479 17.99 -4.17 2.82
N GLU A 480 17.01 -5.01 2.46
CA GLU A 480 15.61 -4.62 2.40
C GLU A 480 15.04 -4.73 3.81
N GLN A 481 14.53 -3.62 4.35
CA GLN A 481 13.97 -3.57 5.71
C GLN A 481 12.55 -3.03 5.67
N LEU A 482 11.65 -3.70 6.39
CA LEU A 482 10.31 -3.23 6.65
C LEU A 482 10.23 -2.81 8.13
N LEU A 483 9.92 -1.55 8.36
CA LEU A 483 9.66 -0.99 9.68
C LEU A 483 8.17 -0.73 9.82
N SER A 484 7.57 -1.16 10.93
CA SER A 484 6.18 -0.82 11.30
C SER A 484 6.19 -0.21 12.70
N LEU A 485 5.80 1.06 12.80
CA LEU A 485 5.57 1.76 14.07
C LEU A 485 4.15 1.50 14.56
N THR A 486 3.99 1.31 15.87
CA THR A 486 2.69 1.07 16.55
C THR A 486 2.49 2.03 17.69
#